data_AF-A0A3A9W359-F1
#
_entry.id   AF-A0A3A9W359-F1
#
_cell.length_a   1.000
_cell.length_b   1.000
_cell.length_c   1.000
_cell.angle_alpha   90.00
_cell.angle_beta   90.00
_cell.angle_gamma   90.00
#
_symmetry.space_group_name_H-M   'P 1'
#
loop_
_entity.id
_entity.type
_entity.pdbx_description
1 polymer ?
#
loop_
_entity_poly.entity_id
_entity_poly.type
_entity_poly.pdbx_seq_one_letter_code
_entity_poly.pdbx_strand_id
1 'polypeptide(L)'
;MTNHTPRPNLPPWTTVPLDTREHLAEQTPARLQRVMYGTDTDIPPEHFARDVAWADARLRELCSDQPTAATWFGDLTFAGVAQEPDRMLAAEREYYLCDALIEYAAKYYTHVWVDFPVIDPEWFGKFTD
;
A
#
# COMPACT_ATOMS: atom_id res chain seq x y z
N MET A 1 -18.43 6.14 5.29
CA MET A 1 -17.59 6.52 4.14
C MET A 1 -16.25 6.93 4.71
N THR A 2 -15.23 6.07 4.56
CA THR A 2 -13.84 6.40 4.90
C THR A 2 -13.37 7.47 3.93
N ASN A 3 -13.04 8.65 4.44
CA ASN A 3 -12.71 9.83 3.63
C ASN A 3 -11.22 9.78 3.21
N HIS A 4 -10.85 8.82 2.38
CA HIS A 4 -9.61 8.90 1.64
C HIS A 4 -9.83 9.92 0.51
N THR A 5 -9.11 11.04 0.51
CA THR A 5 -9.24 12.03 -0.57
C THR A 5 -8.55 11.42 -1.81
N PRO A 6 -9.28 11.17 -2.93
CA PRO A 6 -8.65 10.67 -4.13
C PRO A 6 -7.58 11.67 -4.57
N ARG A 7 -6.38 11.19 -4.86
CA ARG A 7 -5.35 12.06 -5.40
C ARG A 7 -5.77 12.57 -6.78
N PRO A 8 -5.32 13.77 -7.20
CA PRO A 8 -5.81 14.43 -8.41
C PRO A 8 -5.69 13.62 -9.71
N ASN A 9 -4.83 12.60 -9.77
CA ASN A 9 -4.59 11.78 -10.97
C ASN A 9 -5.16 10.36 -10.88
N LEU A 10 -5.66 9.94 -9.71
CA LEU A 10 -6.22 8.60 -9.55
C LEU A 10 -7.75 8.70 -9.59
N PRO A 11 -8.43 8.01 -10.53
CA PRO A 11 -9.89 7.98 -10.55
C PRO A 11 -10.46 7.57 -9.20
N PRO A 12 -11.52 8.23 -8.70
CA PRO A 12 -12.19 7.76 -7.50
C PRO A 12 -12.63 6.31 -7.67
N TRP A 13 -12.48 5.48 -6.64
CA TRP A 13 -12.82 4.05 -6.65
C TRP A 13 -14.21 3.79 -7.24
N THR A 14 -15.20 4.60 -6.87
CA THR A 14 -16.58 4.47 -7.36
C THR A 14 -16.76 4.69 -8.86
N THR A 15 -15.79 5.31 -9.53
CA THR A 15 -15.75 5.50 -10.99
C THR A 15 -15.08 4.35 -11.72
N VAL A 16 -14.38 3.46 -10.99
CA VAL A 16 -13.82 2.22 -11.55
C VAL A 16 -14.98 1.25 -11.85
N PRO A 17 -15.02 0.65 -13.06
CA PRO A 17 -16.03 -0.34 -13.42
C PRO A 17 -16.16 -1.46 -12.37
N LEU A 18 -17.39 -1.92 -12.13
CA LEU A 18 -17.67 -2.89 -11.06
C LEU A 18 -16.91 -4.20 -11.27
N ASP A 19 -16.91 -4.74 -12.48
CA ASP A 19 -16.16 -5.93 -12.87
C ASP A 19 -14.65 -5.80 -12.58
N THR A 20 -14.09 -4.61 -12.81
CA THR A 20 -12.70 -4.32 -12.49
C THR A 20 -12.47 -4.27 -10.97
N ARG A 21 -13.37 -3.66 -10.20
CA ARG A 21 -13.29 -3.64 -8.73
C ARG A 21 -13.41 -5.03 -8.11
N GLU A 22 -14.31 -5.86 -8.62
CA GLU A 22 -14.45 -7.27 -8.22
C GLU A 22 -13.18 -8.06 -8.50
N HIS A 23 -12.62 -7.91 -9.71
CA HIS A 23 -11.36 -8.56 -10.08
C HIS A 23 -10.17 -8.13 -9.19
N LEU A 24 -10.12 -6.86 -8.79
CA LEU A 24 -9.11 -6.36 -7.84
C LEU A 24 -9.32 -6.97 -6.44
N ALA A 25 -10.57 -7.06 -5.98
CA ALA A 25 -10.92 -7.65 -4.69
C ALA A 25 -10.59 -9.14 -4.58
N GLU A 26 -10.60 -9.88 -5.69
CA GLU A 26 -10.13 -11.27 -5.74
C GLU A 26 -8.62 -11.38 -5.50
N GLN A 27 -7.84 -10.37 -5.91
CA GLN A 27 -6.38 -10.39 -5.87
C GLN A 27 -5.77 -9.77 -4.62
N THR A 28 -6.49 -8.93 -3.88
CA THR A 28 -5.96 -8.28 -2.67
C THR A 28 -5.40 -9.32 -1.67
N PRO A 29 -4.22 -9.13 -1.05
CA PRO A 29 -3.34 -7.98 -1.07
C PRO A 29 -2.13 -8.14 -2.01
N ALA A 30 -2.30 -8.76 -3.19
CA ALA A 30 -1.18 -9.08 -4.09
C ALA A 30 -0.41 -7.84 -4.58
N ARG A 31 -1.08 -6.71 -4.84
CA ARG A 31 -0.40 -5.48 -5.28
C ARG A 31 0.43 -4.90 -4.14
N LEU A 32 -0.10 -4.93 -2.91
CA LEU A 32 0.65 -4.50 -1.74
C LEU A 32 1.88 -5.37 -1.50
N GLN A 33 1.74 -6.70 -1.61
CA GLN A 33 2.87 -7.62 -1.52
C GLN A 33 3.94 -7.31 -2.57
N ARG A 34 3.54 -7.07 -3.83
CA ARG A 34 4.49 -6.68 -4.88
C ARG A 34 5.22 -5.38 -4.55
N VAL A 35 4.52 -4.37 -4.02
CA VAL A 35 5.16 -3.11 -3.59
C VAL A 35 6.15 -3.35 -2.45
N MET A 36 5.81 -4.18 -1.47
CA MET A 36 6.66 -4.44 -0.30
C MET A 36 7.89 -5.30 -0.62
N TYR A 37 7.75 -6.34 -1.43
CA TYR A 37 8.80 -7.36 -1.61
C TYR A 37 9.43 -7.35 -3.01
N GLY A 38 8.86 -6.60 -3.96
CA GLY A 38 9.34 -6.57 -5.35
C GLY A 38 9.15 -7.90 -6.09
N THR A 39 8.23 -8.77 -5.64
CA THR A 39 7.99 -10.09 -6.25
C THR A 39 6.50 -10.38 -6.39
N ASP A 40 6.18 -11.31 -7.29
CA ASP A 40 4.86 -11.92 -7.50
C ASP A 40 4.68 -13.25 -6.74
N THR A 41 5.71 -13.71 -6.02
CA THR A 41 5.67 -14.94 -5.23
C THR A 41 4.75 -14.84 -4.02
N ASP A 42 4.11 -15.96 -3.66
CA ASP A 42 3.34 -16.08 -2.43
C ASP A 42 4.22 -15.81 -1.19
N ILE A 43 3.81 -14.84 -0.39
CA ILE A 43 4.50 -14.45 0.85
C ILE A 43 3.89 -15.22 2.03
N PRO A 44 4.70 -15.87 2.88
CA PRO A 44 4.19 -16.53 4.08
C PRO A 44 3.37 -15.57 4.96
N PRO A 45 2.15 -15.94 5.40
CA PRO A 45 1.24 -15.03 6.09
C PRO A 45 1.82 -14.40 7.36
N GLU A 46 2.63 -15.15 8.12
CA GLU A 46 3.28 -14.67 9.35
C GLU A 46 4.36 -13.62 9.07
N HIS A 47 5.10 -13.77 7.97
CA HIS A 47 6.06 -12.78 7.51
C HIS A 47 5.33 -11.52 7.05
N PHE A 48 4.29 -11.69 6.23
CA PHE A 48 3.49 -10.59 5.74
C PHE A 48 2.85 -9.77 6.86
N ALA A 49 2.24 -10.43 7.86
CA ALA A 49 1.60 -9.75 8.99
C ALA A 49 2.61 -8.95 9.84
N ARG A 50 3.80 -9.49 10.09
CA ARG A 50 4.86 -8.81 10.83
C ARG A 50 5.36 -7.57 10.08
N ASP A 51 5.65 -7.74 8.79
CA ASP A 51 6.23 -6.68 7.97
C ASP A 51 5.19 -5.56 7.72
N VAL A 52 3.90 -5.90 7.60
CA VAL A 52 2.78 -4.94 7.62
C VAL A 52 2.77 -4.07 8.89
N ALA A 53 2.90 -4.69 10.06
CA ALA A 53 2.90 -3.95 11.33
C ALA A 53 4.09 -2.99 11.44
N TRP A 54 5.26 -3.39 10.93
CA TRP A 54 6.43 -2.53 10.85
C TRP A 54 6.19 -1.36 9.88
N ALA A 55 5.65 -1.63 8.70
CA ALA A 55 5.38 -0.62 7.67
C ALA A 55 4.37 0.43 8.16
N ASP A 56 3.33 0.02 8.89
CA ASP A 56 2.38 0.95 9.50
C ASP A 56 3.00 1.86 10.55
N ALA A 57 3.93 1.35 11.37
CA ALA A 57 4.64 2.17 12.34
C ALA A 57 5.47 3.25 11.62
N ARG A 58 6.19 2.86 10.57
CA ARG A 58 7.00 3.79 9.76
C ARG A 58 6.16 4.80 8.99
N LEU A 59 5.02 4.38 8.45
CA LEU A 59 4.10 5.28 7.76
C LEU A 59 3.56 6.35 8.72
N ARG A 60 3.23 5.95 9.95
CA ARG A 60 2.79 6.88 10.99
C ARG A 60 3.89 7.87 11.39
N GLU A 61 5.11 7.40 11.59
CA GLU A 61 6.28 8.26 11.88
C GLU A 61 6.48 9.26 10.73
N LEU A 62 6.50 8.79 9.49
CA LEU A 62 6.64 9.63 8.30
C LEU A 62 5.55 10.71 8.22
N CYS A 63 4.29 10.35 8.49
CA CYS A 63 3.18 11.31 8.48
C CYS A 63 3.25 12.31 9.64
N SER A 64 3.78 11.90 10.79
CA SER A 64 4.02 12.80 11.94
C SER A 64 5.12 13.81 11.64
N ASP A 65 6.19 13.37 10.99
CA ASP A 65 7.36 14.20 10.71
C ASP A 65 7.17 15.09 9.48
N GLN A 66 6.37 14.64 8.51
CA GLN A 66 6.19 15.32 7.23
C GLN A 66 4.72 15.60 6.92
N PRO A 67 4.27 16.87 7.02
CA PRO A 67 2.89 17.26 6.68
C PRO A 67 2.47 16.89 5.25
N THR A 68 3.44 16.85 4.32
CA THR A 68 3.20 16.42 2.95
C THR A 68 2.87 14.94 2.87
N ALA A 69 3.56 14.07 3.64
CA ALA A 69 3.20 12.66 3.71
C ALA A 69 1.78 12.47 4.29
N ALA A 70 1.45 13.20 5.36
CA ALA A 70 0.11 13.15 5.94
C ALA A 70 -1.00 13.52 4.94
N THR A 71 -0.73 14.46 4.04
CA THR A 71 -1.66 14.83 2.96
C THR A 71 -1.83 13.71 1.92
N TRP A 72 -0.78 12.93 1.67
CA TRP A 72 -0.77 11.88 0.65
C TRP A 72 -1.39 10.57 1.13
N PHE A 73 -1.11 10.20 2.38
CA PHE A 73 -1.54 8.92 2.94
C PHE A 73 -2.81 9.06 3.79
N GLY A 74 -3.07 10.20 4.42
CA GLY A 74 -4.25 10.41 5.26
C GLY A 74 -4.36 9.34 6.34
N ASP A 75 -5.45 8.57 6.29
CA ASP A 75 -5.80 7.44 7.17
C ASP A 75 -5.52 6.06 6.53
N LEU A 76 -4.85 6.02 5.37
CA LEU A 76 -4.43 4.77 4.74
C LEU A 76 -3.38 4.05 5.60
N THR A 77 -3.50 2.73 5.68
CA THR A 77 -2.62 1.85 6.46
C THR A 77 -2.41 0.54 5.71
N PHE A 78 -1.24 -0.07 5.89
CA PHE A 78 -0.92 -1.41 5.42
C PHE A 78 -1.86 -2.44 6.06
N ALA A 79 -2.12 -2.34 7.38
CA ALA A 79 -3.08 -3.22 8.06
C ALA A 79 -4.51 -3.03 7.53
N GLY A 80 -4.89 -1.81 7.13
CA GLY A 80 -6.17 -1.52 6.50
C GLY A 80 -6.39 -2.30 5.19
N VAL A 81 -5.32 -2.75 4.53
CA VAL A 81 -5.38 -3.64 3.37
C VAL A 81 -5.28 -5.10 3.80
N ALA A 82 -4.27 -5.44 4.63
CA ALA A 82 -3.91 -6.82 4.94
C ALA A 82 -4.89 -7.52 5.90
N GLN A 83 -5.58 -6.78 6.76
CA GLN A 83 -6.42 -7.32 7.84
C GLN A 83 -7.90 -6.98 7.68
N GLU A 84 -8.29 -6.29 6.60
CA GLU A 84 -9.68 -5.92 6.36
C GLU A 84 -10.49 -7.15 5.90
N PRO A 85 -11.54 -7.55 6.64
CA PRO A 85 -12.39 -8.69 6.27
C PRO A 85 -13.23 -8.45 5.02
N ASP A 86 -13.65 -7.21 4.74
CA ASP A 86 -14.39 -6.89 3.51
C ASP A 86 -13.40 -6.75 2.34
N ARG A 87 -13.42 -7.74 1.44
CA ARG A 87 -12.53 -7.80 0.27
C ARG A 87 -12.65 -6.59 -0.65
N MET A 88 -13.85 -6.03 -0.81
CA MET A 88 -14.06 -4.85 -1.66
C MET A 88 -13.46 -3.60 -1.02
N LEU A 89 -13.60 -3.48 0.30
CA LEU A 89 -13.00 -2.38 1.07
C LEU A 89 -11.47 -2.53 1.17
N ALA A 90 -10.96 -3.75 1.31
CA ALA A 90 -9.54 -4.05 1.28
C ALA A 90 -8.92 -3.66 -0.08
N ALA A 91 -9.61 -3.98 -1.19
CA ALA A 91 -9.20 -3.60 -2.54
C ALA A 91 -9.22 -2.09 -2.77
N GLU A 92 -10.25 -1.39 -2.27
CA GLU A 92 -10.30 0.07 -2.32
C GLU A 92 -9.10 0.69 -1.60
N ARG A 93 -8.78 0.20 -0.40
CA ARG A 93 -7.63 0.68 0.36
C ARG A 93 -6.31 0.33 -0.32
N GLU A 94 -6.19 -0.87 -0.89
CA GLU A 94 -5.01 -1.29 -1.65
C GLU A 94 -4.81 -0.42 -2.89
N TYR A 95 -5.90 -0.08 -3.58
CA TYR A 95 -5.92 0.78 -4.75
C TYR A 95 -5.30 2.14 -4.45
N TYR A 96 -5.78 2.80 -3.38
CA TYR A 96 -5.28 4.10 -2.95
C TYR A 96 -3.89 4.03 -2.30
N LEU A 97 -3.64 3.07 -1.40
CA LEU A 97 -2.37 2.97 -0.68
C LEU A 97 -1.22 2.67 -1.63
N CYS A 98 -1.34 1.69 -2.52
CA CYS A 98 -0.26 1.34 -3.43
C CYS A 98 0.05 2.48 -4.41
N ASP A 99 -0.98 3.18 -4.91
CA ASP A 99 -0.78 4.38 -5.72
C ASP A 99 -0.07 5.47 -4.90
N ALA A 100 -0.50 5.67 -3.65
CA ALA A 100 0.10 6.63 -2.73
C ALA A 100 1.60 6.37 -2.52
N LEU A 101 1.96 5.13 -2.20
CA LEU A 101 3.32 4.68 -1.96
C LEU A 101 4.22 4.90 -3.18
N ILE A 102 3.79 4.45 -4.36
CA ILE A 102 4.59 4.52 -5.60
C ILE A 102 4.89 5.97 -5.96
N GLU A 103 3.87 6.81 -6.05
CA GLU A 103 4.03 8.19 -6.49
C GLU A 103 4.71 9.06 -5.43
N TYR A 104 4.46 8.83 -4.13
CA TYR A 104 5.13 9.59 -3.07
C TYR A 104 6.63 9.29 -3.09
N ALA A 105 6.98 8.01 -3.15
CA ALA A 105 8.35 7.58 -3.27
C ALA A 105 9.01 8.12 -4.54
N ALA A 106 8.37 8.02 -5.70
CA ALA A 106 8.90 8.55 -6.96
C ALA A 106 9.12 10.07 -6.94
N LYS A 107 8.33 10.81 -6.13
CA LYS A 107 8.42 12.27 -6.04
C LYS A 107 9.48 12.75 -5.04
N TYR A 108 9.67 12.05 -3.93
CA TYR A 108 10.46 12.52 -2.79
C TYR A 108 11.71 11.68 -2.50
N TYR A 109 11.85 10.52 -3.14
CA TYR A 109 12.92 9.56 -2.92
C TYR A 109 13.50 9.10 -4.25
N THR A 110 14.75 8.64 -4.25
CA THR A 110 15.41 8.22 -5.49
C THR A 110 14.89 6.86 -5.97
N HIS A 111 14.70 5.92 -5.04
CA HIS A 111 14.10 4.60 -5.32
C HIS A 111 13.19 4.13 -4.18
N VAL A 112 11.99 3.63 -4.53
CA VAL A 112 11.00 3.07 -3.58
C VAL A 112 11.60 1.98 -2.69
N TRP A 113 12.44 1.11 -3.23
CA TRP A 113 12.98 -0.05 -2.49
C TRP A 113 14.32 0.20 -1.81
N VAL A 114 14.87 1.41 -1.89
CA VAL A 114 16.20 1.72 -1.34
C VAL A 114 16.12 2.80 -0.27
N ASP A 115 15.42 3.90 -0.58
CA ASP A 115 15.46 5.10 0.27
C ASP A 115 14.13 5.39 0.98
N PHE A 116 13.04 4.68 0.63
CA PHE A 116 11.71 4.99 1.14
C PHE A 116 11.49 4.36 2.53
N PRO A 117 11.31 5.15 3.61
CA PRO A 117 11.44 4.64 4.98
C PRO A 117 10.32 3.70 5.45
N VAL A 118 9.25 3.54 4.65
CA VAL A 118 8.11 2.68 5.00
C VAL A 118 8.20 1.29 4.36
N ILE A 119 9.16 1.08 3.46
CA ILE A 119 9.46 -0.22 2.84
C ILE A 119 10.91 -0.56 3.21
N ASP A 120 11.12 -1.65 3.91
CA ASP A 120 12.47 -2.08 4.27
C ASP A 120 13.20 -2.60 3.02
N PRO A 121 14.36 -2.07 2.65
CA PRO A 121 15.14 -2.57 1.52
C PRO A 121 15.49 -4.05 1.62
N GLU A 122 15.62 -4.60 2.84
CA GLU A 122 15.91 -6.03 3.05
C GLU A 122 14.74 -6.94 2.65
N TRP A 123 13.54 -6.39 2.42
CA TRP A 123 12.40 -7.16 1.93
C TRP A 123 12.46 -7.40 0.43
N PHE A 124 13.15 -6.53 -0.30
CA PHE A 124 13.24 -6.62 -1.76
C PHE A 124 14.01 -7.87 -2.18
N GLY A 125 13.38 -8.74 -2.98
CA GLY A 125 13.99 -9.99 -3.43
C GLY A 125 14.11 -11.07 -2.33
N LYS A 126 13.56 -10.84 -1.13
CA LYS A 126 13.64 -11.81 -0.03
C LYS A 126 12.96 -13.14 -0.34
N PHE A 127 11.94 -13.11 -1.20
CA PHE A 127 11.14 -14.26 -1.59
C PHE A 127 11.20 -14.52 -3.11
N THR A 128 12.28 -14.07 -3.77
CA THR A 128 12.58 -14.47 -5.15
C THR A 128 13.42 -15.74 -5.11
N ASP A 129 12.94 -16.81 -5.74
CA ASP A 129 13.67 -18.07 -5.94
C ASP A 129 14.95 -17.89 -6.77
#